data_AF-A0AAN6VQR1-F1
#
_entry.id   AF-A0AAN6VQR1-F1
#
_cell.length_a   1.000
_cell.length_b   1.000
_cell.length_c   1.000
_cell.angle_alpha   90.00
_cell.angle_beta   90.00
_cell.angle_gamma   90.00
#
_symmetry.space_group_name_H-M   'P 1'
#
loop_
_entity.id
_entity.type
_entity.pdbx_description
1 polymer ?
#
loop_
_entity_poly.entity_id
_entity_poly.type
_entity_poly.pdbx_seq_one_letter_code
_entity_poly.pdbx_strand_id
1 'polypeptide(L)'
;MNSFLNPFRAPSKTGAAWFPVGVASSFVDVGLDEREPQLCGGENAKPACKVFHVPKTDSSQRTEVGIPADDTAQDLADQVLVFQYRGKFHAIDHECPHSSFPLSQGTPFDIEDFGIVLSAGLTCPKHNWSFDLFSGRSDRGNYRLKVWEVELRDTEGDDKEVWVRRKPRIG
;
A
#
# COMPACT_ATOMS: atom_id res chain seq x y z
N MET A 1 -40.07 -16.73 -16.76
CA MET A 1 -38.62 -16.81 -17.03
C MET A 1 -37.92 -16.27 -15.79
N ASN A 2 -37.65 -17.15 -14.81
CA ASN A 2 -37.09 -16.74 -13.53
C ASN A 2 -35.57 -16.86 -13.58
N SER A 3 -34.89 -15.72 -13.42
CA SER A 3 -33.45 -15.63 -13.25
C SER A 3 -33.03 -16.30 -11.95
N PHE A 4 -32.23 -17.35 -12.05
CA PHE A 4 -31.55 -17.97 -10.91
C PHE A 4 -30.33 -17.11 -10.53
N LEU A 5 -30.41 -16.43 -9.39
CA LEU A 5 -29.25 -15.85 -8.72
C LEU A 5 -28.42 -17.00 -8.13
N ASN A 6 -27.22 -17.21 -8.67
CA ASN A 6 -26.30 -18.24 -8.19
C ASN A 6 -25.44 -17.67 -7.05
N PRO A 7 -25.55 -18.16 -5.79
CA PRO A 7 -24.89 -17.55 -4.63
C PRO A 7 -23.39 -17.89 -4.51
N PHE A 8 -22.82 -18.61 -5.50
CA PHE A 8 -21.42 -19.03 -5.52
C PHE A 8 -20.69 -18.47 -6.75
N ARG A 9 -20.55 -17.14 -6.82
CA ARG A 9 -19.58 -16.55 -7.75
C ARG A 9 -18.20 -16.72 -7.14
N ALA A 10 -17.42 -17.67 -7.66
CA ALA A 10 -16.00 -17.79 -7.32
C ALA A 10 -15.34 -16.41 -7.42
N PRO A 11 -14.47 -16.01 -6.48
CA PRO A 11 -13.74 -14.75 -6.60
C PRO A 11 -13.07 -14.75 -7.96
N SER A 12 -13.33 -13.72 -8.77
CA SER A 12 -12.74 -13.65 -10.10
C SER A 12 -11.22 -13.66 -9.92
N LYS A 13 -10.53 -14.56 -10.63
CA LYS A 13 -9.06 -14.61 -10.64
C LYS A 13 -8.45 -13.26 -11.05
N THR A 14 -9.23 -12.41 -11.72
CA THR A 14 -8.89 -11.05 -12.16
C THR A 14 -8.79 -10.03 -11.02
N GLY A 15 -9.51 -10.23 -9.91
CA GLY A 15 -9.50 -9.31 -8.75
C GLY A 15 -8.21 -9.36 -7.92
N ALA A 16 -7.39 -10.39 -8.11
CA ALA A 16 -6.07 -10.58 -7.50
C ALA A 16 -4.97 -10.74 -8.56
N ALA A 17 -5.20 -10.26 -9.78
CA ALA A 17 -4.18 -10.27 -10.82
C ALA A 17 -3.06 -9.29 -10.49
N TRP A 18 -1.84 -9.63 -10.89
CA TRP A 18 -0.70 -8.72 -10.86
C TRP A 18 -0.90 -7.57 -11.84
N PHE A 19 -0.56 -6.36 -11.43
CA PHE A 19 -0.49 -5.20 -12.33
C PHE A 19 0.74 -4.34 -12.02
N PRO A 20 1.29 -3.65 -13.03
CA PRO A 20 2.43 -2.77 -12.82
C PRO A 20 1.98 -1.43 -12.24
N VAL A 21 2.83 -0.85 -11.40
CA VAL A 21 2.64 0.47 -10.75
C VAL A 21 3.76 1.47 -11.12
N GLY A 22 4.59 1.09 -12.10
CA GLY A 22 5.67 1.88 -12.65
C GLY A 22 7.05 1.28 -12.39
N VAL A 23 8.08 1.94 -12.95
CA VAL A 23 9.47 1.53 -12.80
C VAL A 23 10.02 1.89 -11.41
N ALA A 24 10.96 1.11 -10.89
CA ALA A 24 11.47 1.25 -9.53
C ALA A 24 12.16 2.62 -9.33
N SER A 25 12.89 3.12 -10.34
CA SER A 25 13.52 4.45 -10.29
C SER A 25 12.54 5.63 -10.19
N SER A 26 11.25 5.40 -10.43
CA SER A 26 10.20 6.42 -10.29
C SER A 26 9.73 6.63 -8.85
N PHE A 27 10.16 5.77 -7.92
CA PHE A 27 9.90 5.88 -6.49
C PHE A 27 11.14 6.39 -5.77
N VAL A 28 10.98 7.43 -4.96
CA VAL A 28 12.02 7.87 -4.03
C VAL A 28 11.93 7.02 -2.77
N ASP A 29 13.06 6.50 -2.31
CA ASP A 29 13.12 5.75 -1.06
C ASP A 29 12.97 6.70 0.15
N VAL A 30 11.82 6.60 0.82
CA VAL A 30 11.44 7.44 1.96
C VAL A 30 12.23 7.11 3.23
N GLY A 31 13.01 6.03 3.25
CA GLY A 31 13.83 5.64 4.39
C GLY A 31 15.26 6.20 4.39
N LEU A 32 15.66 6.95 3.35
CA LEU A 32 17.03 7.46 3.20
C LEU A 32 17.29 8.81 3.88
N ASP A 33 16.26 9.64 4.08
CA ASP A 33 16.41 10.93 4.77
C ASP A 33 15.55 10.95 6.04
N GLU A 34 16.21 10.87 7.20
CA GLU A 34 15.54 10.88 8.51
C GLU A 34 14.94 12.26 8.87
N ARG A 35 15.18 13.29 8.04
CA ARG A 35 14.73 14.67 8.29
C ARG A 35 13.30 14.95 7.84
N GLU A 36 12.75 14.14 6.94
CA GLU A 36 11.34 14.23 6.52
C GLU A 36 10.60 12.95 6.90
N PRO A 37 9.96 12.90 8.08
CA PRO A 37 9.33 11.69 8.58
C PRO A 37 8.01 11.35 7.86
N GLN A 38 7.53 12.19 6.94
CA GLN A 38 6.24 12.00 6.31
C GLN A 38 6.38 11.21 5.00
N LEU A 39 5.61 10.12 4.89
CA LEU A 39 5.70 9.17 3.79
C LEU A 39 5.52 9.86 2.42
N CYS A 40 4.46 10.66 2.26
CA CYS A 40 4.15 11.35 1.02
C CYS A 40 3.65 12.78 1.31
N GLY A 41 4.53 13.78 1.33
CA GLY A 41 4.12 15.15 1.72
C GLY A 41 5.17 16.27 1.63
N GLY A 42 6.14 16.21 0.72
CA GLY A 42 7.11 17.29 0.50
C GLY A 42 6.73 18.19 -0.68
N GLU A 43 6.81 19.52 -0.50
CA GLU A 43 6.33 20.53 -1.48
C GLU A 43 7.13 20.57 -2.80
N ASN A 44 8.24 19.82 -2.94
CA ASN A 44 9.15 19.94 -4.10
C ASN A 44 9.85 18.64 -4.55
N ALA A 45 9.33 17.45 -4.25
CA ALA A 45 10.00 16.20 -4.61
C ALA A 45 9.14 15.32 -5.54
N LYS A 46 9.82 14.51 -6.38
CA LYS A 46 9.21 13.40 -7.12
C LYS A 46 8.28 12.61 -6.17
N PRO A 47 7.14 12.09 -6.66
CA PRO A 47 6.21 11.36 -5.80
C PRO A 47 6.92 10.14 -5.19
N ALA A 48 7.24 10.21 -3.90
CA ALA A 48 7.89 9.11 -3.17
C ALA A 48 6.95 7.90 -3.03
N CYS A 49 5.65 8.15 -3.16
CA CYS A 49 4.60 7.16 -3.14
C CYS A 49 3.68 7.32 -4.34
N LYS A 50 2.94 6.26 -4.64
CA LYS A 50 1.83 6.29 -5.60
C LYS A 50 0.62 5.60 -4.99
N VAL A 51 -0.56 6.08 -5.36
CA VAL A 51 -1.83 5.52 -4.91
C VAL A 51 -2.64 5.09 -6.12
N PHE A 52 -3.22 3.90 -6.07
CA PHE A 52 -4.08 3.39 -7.13
C PHE A 52 -5.42 2.97 -6.54
N HIS A 53 -6.51 3.43 -7.13
CA HIS A 53 -7.81 2.79 -6.93
C HIS A 53 -7.87 1.51 -7.77
N VAL A 54 -8.15 0.38 -7.13
CA VAL A 54 -8.11 -0.95 -7.76
C VAL A 54 -9.45 -1.64 -7.53
N PRO A 55 -10.32 -1.81 -8.52
CA PRO A 55 -11.58 -2.52 -8.33
C PRO A 55 -11.37 -3.95 -7.78
N LYS A 56 -12.22 -4.40 -6.85
CA LYS A 56 -12.17 -5.78 -6.30
C LYS A 56 -12.46 -6.85 -7.35
N THR A 57 -13.22 -6.51 -8.38
CA THR A 57 -13.65 -7.42 -9.45
C THR A 57 -12.59 -7.61 -10.53
N ASP A 58 -11.77 -6.58 -10.78
CA ASP A 58 -10.76 -6.59 -11.84
C ASP A 58 -9.64 -5.60 -11.53
N SER A 59 -8.46 -6.13 -11.20
CA SER A 59 -7.29 -5.30 -10.90
C SER A 59 -6.67 -4.67 -12.14
N SER A 60 -6.99 -5.13 -13.35
CA SER A 60 -6.49 -4.52 -14.59
C SER A 60 -7.07 -3.11 -14.83
N GLN A 61 -8.26 -2.85 -14.30
CA GLN A 61 -8.96 -1.57 -14.38
C GLN A 61 -8.50 -0.58 -13.29
N ARG A 62 -7.29 -0.78 -12.74
CA ARG A 62 -6.71 0.16 -11.78
C ARG A 62 -6.48 1.54 -12.40
N THR A 63 -6.65 2.57 -11.58
CA THR A 63 -6.40 3.97 -11.94
C THR A 63 -5.52 4.60 -10.88
N GLU A 64 -4.46 5.28 -11.28
CA GLU A 64 -3.64 6.09 -10.37
C GLU A 64 -4.47 7.31 -9.90
N VAL A 65 -4.43 7.57 -8.59
CA VAL A 65 -5.17 8.68 -7.96
C VAL A 65 -4.19 9.59 -7.23
N GLY A 66 -4.52 10.87 -7.16
CA GLY A 66 -3.71 11.86 -6.45
C GLY A 66 -3.65 11.57 -4.95
N ILE A 67 -2.52 11.91 -4.33
CA ILE A 67 -2.37 11.84 -2.88
C ILE A 67 -3.11 13.03 -2.25
N PRO A 68 -4.02 12.80 -1.29
CA PRO A 68 -4.70 13.89 -0.61
C PRO A 68 -3.68 14.77 0.14
N ALA A 69 -3.68 16.07 -0.17
CA ALA A 69 -2.89 17.06 0.55
C ALA A 69 -3.47 17.35 1.96
N ASP A 70 -4.78 17.13 2.15
CA ASP A 70 -5.52 17.53 3.35
C ASP A 70 -6.35 16.38 3.93
N ASP A 71 -6.74 16.51 5.21
CA ASP A 71 -7.57 15.59 5.99
C ASP A 71 -9.04 15.47 5.54
N THR A 72 -9.35 15.96 4.34
CA THR A 72 -10.71 15.92 3.80
C THR A 72 -11.19 14.48 3.62
N ALA A 73 -12.45 14.23 3.97
CA ALA A 73 -13.07 12.93 3.80
C ALA A 73 -13.10 12.54 2.31
N GLN A 74 -12.16 11.70 1.89
CA GLN A 74 -12.11 11.09 0.58
C GLN A 74 -12.51 9.62 0.66
N ASP A 75 -13.06 9.10 -0.43
CA ASP A 75 -13.30 7.67 -0.56
C ASP A 75 -11.97 6.95 -0.83
N LEU A 76 -11.36 6.45 0.26
CA LEU A 76 -10.12 5.69 0.22
C LEU A 76 -10.35 4.19 -0.01
N ALA A 77 -11.61 3.76 -0.17
CA ALA A 77 -11.93 2.38 -0.34
C ALA A 77 -11.26 1.82 -1.60
N ASP A 78 -10.77 0.59 -1.51
CA ASP A 78 -10.14 -0.12 -2.62
C ASP A 78 -8.90 0.56 -3.20
N GLN A 79 -8.29 1.48 -2.46
CA GLN A 79 -7.03 2.08 -2.82
C GLN A 79 -5.84 1.30 -2.22
N VAL A 80 -4.80 1.12 -3.04
CA VAL A 80 -3.48 0.63 -2.61
C VAL A 80 -2.48 1.78 -2.63
N LEU A 81 -1.73 1.91 -1.54
CA LEU A 81 -0.60 2.82 -1.41
C LEU A 81 0.68 2.02 -1.61
N VAL A 82 1.54 2.48 -2.52
CA VAL A 82 2.83 1.86 -2.86
C VAL A 82 3.96 2.86 -2.63
N PHE A 83 5.00 2.42 -1.92
CA PHE A 83 6.18 3.25 -1.61
C PHE A 83 7.41 2.36 -1.41
N GLN A 84 8.59 2.97 -1.43
CA GLN A 84 9.85 2.31 -1.10
C GLN A 84 10.37 2.83 0.24
N TYR A 85 10.75 1.93 1.14
CA TYR A 85 11.34 2.26 2.43
C TYR A 85 12.55 1.37 2.70
N ARG A 86 13.71 1.98 2.94
CA ARG A 86 15.00 1.31 3.22
C ARG A 86 15.32 0.20 2.21
N GLY A 87 15.19 0.54 0.94
CA GLY A 87 15.47 -0.30 -0.21
C GLY A 87 14.38 -1.31 -0.57
N LYS A 88 13.30 -1.41 0.21
CA LYS A 88 12.23 -2.40 0.01
C LYS A 88 10.93 -1.73 -0.42
N PHE A 89 10.26 -2.34 -1.39
CA PHE A 89 8.94 -1.88 -1.80
C PHE A 89 7.85 -2.46 -0.91
N HIS A 90 6.90 -1.61 -0.54
CA HIS A 90 5.74 -1.96 0.27
C HIS A 90 4.47 -1.54 -0.46
N ALA A 91 3.44 -2.37 -0.33
CA ALA A 91 2.11 -2.09 -0.83
C ALA A 91 1.07 -2.47 0.23
N ILE A 92 0.21 -1.52 0.59
CA ILE A 92 -0.79 -1.66 1.66
C ILE A 92 -2.10 -1.00 1.25
N ASP A 93 -3.21 -1.34 1.91
CA ASP A 93 -4.42 -0.52 1.78
C ASP A 93 -4.11 0.93 2.20
N HIS A 94 -4.55 1.90 1.41
CA HIS A 94 -4.36 3.32 1.71
C HIS A 94 -5.24 3.76 2.90
N GLU A 95 -6.35 3.07 3.11
CA GLU A 95 -7.31 3.31 4.19
C GLU A 95 -6.81 2.70 5.51
N CYS A 96 -6.61 3.53 6.55
CA CYS A 96 -6.32 3.04 7.89
C CYS A 96 -7.49 2.21 8.43
N PRO A 97 -7.29 0.95 8.87
CA PRO A 97 -8.39 0.06 9.29
C PRO A 97 -9.10 0.49 10.58
N HIS A 98 -8.58 1.51 11.28
CA HIS A 98 -9.21 2.06 12.47
C HIS A 98 -10.36 3.03 12.14
N SER A 99 -10.08 4.05 11.32
CA SER A 99 -11.01 5.16 11.08
C SER A 99 -10.81 5.81 9.71
N SER A 100 -10.42 5.01 8.71
CA SER A 100 -10.34 5.40 7.31
C SER A 100 -9.49 6.65 7.01
N PHE A 101 -8.43 6.86 7.78
CA PHE A 101 -7.50 7.96 7.55
C PHE A 101 -6.47 7.59 6.47
N PRO A 102 -6.04 8.53 5.60
CA PRO A 102 -5.07 8.25 4.53
C PRO A 102 -3.68 7.91 5.09
N LEU A 103 -3.25 6.67 4.87
CA LEU A 103 -1.93 6.20 5.30
C LEU A 103 -0.76 6.77 4.46
N SER A 104 -1.05 7.48 3.36
CA SER A 104 -0.03 8.25 2.63
C SER A 104 0.56 9.38 3.47
N GLN A 105 -0.15 9.82 4.51
CA GLN A 105 0.35 10.79 5.49
C GLN A 105 1.01 10.12 6.71
N GLY A 106 1.23 8.80 6.66
CA GLY A 106 1.87 8.06 7.74
C GLY A 106 3.35 8.39 7.89
N THR A 107 3.94 7.91 8.98
CA THR A 107 5.38 7.94 9.22
C THR A 107 5.94 6.53 9.25
N PRO A 108 6.79 6.12 8.29
CA PRO A 108 7.41 4.81 8.31
C PRO A 108 8.52 4.77 9.39
N PHE A 109 8.74 3.61 9.97
CA PHE A 109 9.77 3.41 10.99
C PHE A 109 10.30 1.98 10.98
N ASP A 110 11.49 1.76 11.53
CA ASP A 110 12.01 0.42 11.74
C ASP A 110 11.45 -0.19 13.03
N ILE A 111 11.01 -1.44 12.93
CA ILE A 111 10.67 -2.23 14.10
C ILE A 111 11.95 -2.96 14.51
N GLU A 112 12.54 -2.50 15.62
CA GLU A 112 13.81 -3.00 16.12
C GLU A 112 13.65 -3.70 17.48
N ASP A 113 14.54 -4.66 17.75
CA ASP A 113 14.76 -5.23 19.08
C ASP A 113 16.26 -5.32 19.34
N PHE A 114 16.75 -4.70 20.41
CA PHE A 114 18.17 -4.60 20.76
C PHE A 114 19.10 -4.17 19.60
N GLY A 115 18.67 -3.22 18.77
CA GLY A 115 19.46 -2.69 17.65
C GLY A 115 19.48 -3.58 16.40
N ILE A 116 18.63 -4.61 16.34
CA ILE A 116 18.42 -5.43 15.16
C ILE A 116 17.08 -5.04 14.53
N VAL A 117 17.10 -4.60 13.28
CA VAL A 117 15.88 -4.33 12.49
C VAL A 117 15.20 -5.65 12.15
N LEU A 118 14.06 -5.91 12.80
CA LEU A 118 13.25 -7.13 12.62
C LEU A 118 12.22 -6.97 11.51
N SER A 119 11.70 -5.74 11.34
CA SER A 119 10.63 -5.42 10.40
C SER A 119 10.58 -3.91 10.14
N ALA A 120 9.59 -3.48 9.36
CA ALA A 120 9.27 -2.07 9.13
C ALA A 120 7.80 -1.84 9.48
N GLY A 121 7.51 -0.68 10.04
CA GLY A 121 6.18 -0.26 10.45
C GLY A 121 5.76 1.06 9.82
N LEU A 122 4.48 1.37 9.93
CA LEU A 122 3.89 2.65 9.54
C LEU A 122 2.96 3.16 10.63
N THR A 123 3.20 4.35 11.14
CA THR A 123 2.36 5.02 12.13
C THR A 123 1.35 5.93 11.42
N CYS A 124 0.06 5.77 11.73
CA CYS A 124 -1.01 6.64 11.28
C CYS A 124 -1.07 7.90 12.18
N PRO A 125 -1.00 9.12 11.62
CA PRO A 125 -0.85 10.36 12.41
C PRO A 125 -2.13 10.72 13.18
N LYS A 126 -3.31 10.22 12.76
CA LYS A 126 -4.58 10.57 13.39
C LYS A 126 -4.68 10.12 14.85
N HIS A 127 -4.23 8.90 15.15
CA HIS A 127 -4.37 8.28 16.47
C HIS A 127 -3.10 7.59 16.96
N ASN A 128 -1.98 7.73 16.22
CA ASN A 128 -0.69 7.11 16.51
C ASN A 128 -0.73 5.58 16.63
N TRP A 129 -1.58 4.94 15.82
CA TRP A 129 -1.58 3.48 15.71
C TRP A 129 -0.60 3.05 14.64
N SER A 130 0.12 1.98 14.90
CA SER A 130 1.20 1.51 14.07
C SER A 130 0.93 0.12 13.54
N PHE A 131 1.32 -0.10 12.29
CA PHE A 131 1.08 -1.36 11.59
C PHE A 131 2.39 -1.89 11.03
N ASP A 132 2.68 -3.16 11.30
CA ASP A 132 3.79 -3.87 10.67
C ASP A 132 3.52 -4.04 9.16
N LEU A 133 4.44 -3.59 8.31
CA LEU A 133 4.26 -3.51 6.86
C LEU A 133 4.33 -4.85 6.13
N PHE A 134 4.68 -5.94 6.81
CA PHE A 134 4.79 -7.28 6.21
C PHE A 134 3.59 -8.17 6.59
N SER A 135 3.23 -8.13 7.87
CA SER A 135 2.15 -8.91 8.46
C SER A 135 0.83 -8.15 8.51
N GLY A 136 0.86 -6.82 8.56
CA GLY A 136 -0.29 -5.94 8.75
C GLY A 136 -0.75 -5.82 10.20
N ARG A 137 -0.03 -6.43 11.15
CA ARG A 137 -0.45 -6.46 12.56
C ARG A 137 -0.40 -5.05 13.16
N SER A 138 -1.49 -4.66 13.82
CA SER A 138 -1.56 -3.43 14.62
C SER A 138 -0.87 -3.60 15.98
N ASP A 139 -0.27 -2.53 16.49
CA ASP A 139 0.17 -2.42 17.88
C ASP A 139 -1.01 -2.30 18.86
N ARG A 140 -2.18 -1.86 18.37
CA ARG A 140 -3.43 -1.69 19.14
C ARG A 140 -4.56 -2.60 18.67
N GLY A 141 -5.27 -3.16 19.64
CA GLY A 141 -6.49 -3.96 19.40
C GLY A 141 -6.24 -5.16 18.50
N ASN A 142 -7.29 -5.61 17.82
CA ASN A 142 -7.22 -6.71 16.85
C ASN A 142 -7.36 -6.20 15.40
N TYR A 143 -7.00 -4.94 15.16
CA TYR A 143 -7.01 -4.35 13.82
C TYR A 143 -5.87 -4.92 12.99
N ARG A 144 -6.10 -5.06 11.69
CA ARG A 144 -5.10 -5.56 10.75
C ARG A 144 -5.14 -4.76 9.46
N LEU A 145 -4.03 -4.12 9.14
CA LEU A 145 -3.80 -3.46 7.86
C LEU A 145 -3.66 -4.54 6.77
N LYS A 146 -4.35 -4.38 5.64
CA LYS A 146 -4.15 -5.31 4.52
C LYS A 146 -2.84 -4.98 3.82
N VAL A 147 -1.98 -5.98 3.74
CA VAL A 147 -0.71 -5.93 3.02
C VAL A 147 -0.88 -6.64 1.68
N TRP A 148 -0.42 -6.01 0.62
CA TRP A 148 -0.42 -6.51 -0.75
C TRP A 148 0.89 -7.23 -1.04
N GLU A 149 0.90 -8.08 -2.06
CA GLU A 149 2.15 -8.67 -2.54
C GLU A 149 2.82 -7.71 -3.51
N VAL A 150 4.15 -7.67 -3.46
CA VAL A 150 4.99 -6.85 -4.33
C VAL A 150 6.03 -7.75 -5.00
N GLU A 151 6.25 -7.54 -6.29
CA GLU A 151 7.25 -8.24 -7.08
C GLU A 151 7.99 -7.22 -7.96
N LEU A 152 9.32 -7.31 -7.99
CA LEU A 152 10.15 -6.57 -8.93
C LEU A 152 10.44 -7.46 -10.13
N ARG A 153 10.08 -7.00 -11.32
CA ARG A 153 10.31 -7.73 -12.58
C ARG A 153 11.33 -6.99 -13.44
N ASP A 154 12.22 -7.74 -14.07
CA ASP A 154 13.21 -7.15 -14.97
C ASP A 154 12.53 -6.58 -16.22
N THR A 155 13.06 -5.48 -16.74
CA THR A 155 12.62 -4.88 -18.01
C THR A 155 13.75 -4.96 -19.04
N GLU A 156 13.50 -4.57 -20.30
CA GLU A 156 14.54 -4.55 -21.33
C GLU A 156 15.67 -3.54 -21.06
N GLY A 157 15.54 -2.68 -20.03
CA GLY A 157 16.58 -1.75 -19.58
C GLY A 157 17.17 -2.08 -18.21
N ASP A 158 18.02 -1.19 -17.68
CA ASP A 158 18.66 -1.35 -16.37
C ASP A 158 17.72 -1.14 -15.16
N ASP A 159 16.43 -0.85 -15.42
CA ASP A 159 15.43 -0.61 -14.38
C ASP A 159 14.49 -1.82 -14.21
N LYS A 160 13.90 -1.94 -13.03
CA LYS A 160 12.92 -2.98 -12.72
C LYS A 160 11.53 -2.38 -12.69
N GLU A 161 10.53 -3.13 -13.12
CA GLU A 161 9.14 -2.73 -12.97
C GLU A 161 8.58 -3.27 -11.65
N VAL A 162 7.86 -2.40 -10.92
CA VAL A 162 7.20 -2.76 -9.67
C VAL A 162 5.80 -3.28 -10.01
N TRP A 163 5.51 -4.49 -9.56
CA TRP A 163 4.22 -5.15 -9.72
C TRP A 163 3.60 -5.40 -8.36
N VAL A 164 2.28 -5.21 -8.25
CA VAL A 164 1.54 -5.47 -7.02
C VAL A 164 0.28 -6.31 -7.27
N ARG A 165 -0.17 -7.03 -6.25
CA ARG A 165 -1.49 -7.69 -6.24
C ARG A 165 -2.05 -7.85 -4.84
N ARG A 166 -3.36 -8.07 -4.75
CA ARG A 166 -4.00 -8.48 -3.49
C ARG A 166 -3.49 -9.86 -3.09
N LYS A 167 -3.21 -10.05 -1.79
CA LYS A 167 -2.95 -11.38 -1.23
C LYS A 167 -4.17 -12.28 -1.48
N PRO A 168 -4.01 -13.46 -2.11
CA PRO A 168 -5.09 -14.44 -2.22
C PRO A 168 -5.60 -14.81 -0.82
N ARG A 169 -6.92 -14.91 -0.65
CA ARG A 169 -7.45 -15.54 0.56
C ARG A 169 -7.15 -17.03 0.45
N ILE A 170 -6.16 -17.50 1.23
CA ILE A 170 -6.02 -18.93 1.50
C ILE A 170 -7.20 -19.25 2.43
N GLY A 171 -8.16 -20.00 1.90
CA GLY A 171 -9.36 -20.43 2.61
C GLY A 171 -9.07 -21.48 3.66
#